data_AF-A0A139QSA7-F1
#
_entry.id   AF-A0A139QSA7-F1
#
_cell.length_a   1.000
_cell.length_b   1.000
_cell.length_c   1.000
_cell.angle_alpha   90.00
_cell.angle_beta   90.00
_cell.angle_gamma   90.00
#
_symmetry.space_group_name_H-M   'P 1'
#
loop_
_entity.id
_entity.type
_entity.pdbx_description
1 polymer ?
#
loop_
_entity_poly.entity_id
_entity_poly.type
_entity_poly.pdbx_seq_one_letter_code
_entity_poly.pdbx_strand_id
1 'polypeptide(L)'
;MVKEAKIVYHFPNKFTIKVKEYDIVAYAQTDDGYQPILENGTHLDVVGASELPDTFLTINLSSESDIQKLIKAFSKLDKDLVSQIQIVSSANSSTTADLLLLEMHDGNTVRVPLSEIVEKLPYYTKIKGNLTEASIVDMEVGIYTTTETIESEAAAEKESASSESSDENTESSDTESTTESSEETQTESSDTEVSTEAFAVDGASDNNPTTEENPNNMTSGMQVGQQ
;
A
#
# COMPACT_ATOMS: atom_id res chain seq x y z
N MET A 1 1.54 -23.24 -6.51
CA MET A 1 2.34 -23.56 -7.71
C MET A 1 1.66 -23.03 -8.99
N VAL A 2 0.57 -23.62 -9.50
CA VAL A 2 -0.02 -23.20 -10.79
C VAL A 2 -1.09 -22.10 -10.65
N LYS A 3 -0.90 -20.99 -11.37
CA LYS A 3 -1.85 -19.87 -11.52
C LYS A 3 -2.78 -20.06 -12.71
N GLU A 4 -2.26 -20.58 -13.82
CA GLU A 4 -3.06 -20.83 -15.03
C GLU A 4 -2.46 -21.99 -15.83
N ALA A 5 -3.31 -22.84 -16.42
CA ALA A 5 -2.88 -23.87 -17.36
C ALA A 5 -3.76 -23.82 -18.62
N LYS A 6 -3.12 -23.75 -19.80
CA LYS A 6 -3.78 -23.75 -21.11
C LYS A 6 -3.24 -24.87 -21.97
N ILE A 7 -4.14 -25.65 -22.57
CA ILE A 7 -3.79 -26.72 -23.51
C ILE A 7 -4.17 -26.26 -24.92
N VAL A 8 -3.21 -26.25 -25.84
CA VAL A 8 -3.41 -25.93 -27.25
C VAL A 8 -3.22 -27.20 -28.07
N TYR A 9 -4.27 -27.64 -28.74
CA TYR A 9 -4.22 -28.79 -29.64
C TYR A 9 -3.67 -28.40 -31.01
N HIS A 10 -2.82 -29.27 -31.55
CA HIS A 10 -2.23 -29.19 -32.87
C HIS A 10 -2.45 -30.53 -33.59
N PHE A 11 -3.22 -30.52 -34.67
CA PHE A 11 -3.49 -31.70 -35.46
C PHE A 11 -2.21 -32.37 -36.00
N PRO A 12 -2.15 -33.71 -36.12
CA PRO A 12 -3.16 -34.67 -35.66
C PRO A 12 -3.07 -35.02 -34.17
N ASN A 13 -1.87 -35.03 -33.58
CA ASN A 13 -1.64 -35.61 -32.26
C ASN A 13 -0.66 -34.81 -31.38
N LYS A 14 -0.58 -33.48 -31.56
CA LYS A 14 0.32 -32.61 -30.78
C LYS A 14 -0.49 -31.76 -29.82
N PHE A 15 0.04 -31.58 -28.61
CA PHE A 15 -0.54 -30.70 -27.60
C PHE A 15 0.56 -29.83 -27.02
N THR A 16 0.31 -28.53 -26.92
CA THR A 16 1.17 -27.58 -26.23
C THR A 16 0.51 -27.21 -24.91
N ILE A 17 1.14 -27.54 -23.79
CA ILE A 17 0.68 -27.15 -22.46
C ILE A 17 1.45 -25.89 -22.05
N LYS A 18 0.72 -24.80 -21.78
CA LYS A 18 1.26 -23.55 -21.23
C LYS A 18 0.84 -23.46 -19.77
N VAL A 19 1.81 -23.39 -18.87
CA VAL A 19 1.59 -23.24 -17.43
C VAL A 19 2.13 -21.88 -17.01
N LYS A 20 1.33 -21.13 -16.25
CA LYS A 20 1.75 -19.93 -15.54
C LYS A 20 1.75 -20.26 -14.06
N GLU A 21 2.85 -19.99 -13.38
CA GLU A 21 2.98 -20.21 -11.94
C GLU A 21 2.80 -18.90 -11.18
N TYR A 22 2.57 -19.03 -9.87
CA TYR A 22 2.59 -17.92 -8.94
C TYR A 22 4.04 -17.60 -8.57
N ASP A 23 4.39 -16.32 -8.55
CA ASP A 23 5.72 -15.88 -8.11
C ASP A 23 5.83 -15.98 -6.58
N ILE A 24 7.03 -16.31 -6.08
CA ILE A 24 7.38 -16.18 -4.66
C ILE A 24 7.68 -14.71 -4.38
N VAL A 25 6.98 -14.13 -3.41
CA VAL A 25 7.07 -12.69 -3.09
C VAL A 25 7.68 -12.41 -1.72
N ALA A 26 7.72 -13.40 -0.83
CA ALA A 26 8.28 -13.29 0.50
C ALA A 26 8.60 -14.66 1.10
N TYR A 27 9.25 -14.68 2.26
CA TYR A 27 9.49 -15.88 3.06
C TYR A 27 9.09 -15.61 4.51
N ALA A 28 8.45 -16.58 5.17
CA ALA A 28 8.29 -16.57 6.62
C ALA A 28 9.42 -17.39 7.26
N GLN A 29 10.03 -16.87 8.33
CA GLN A 29 11.03 -17.62 9.07
C GLN A 29 10.35 -18.59 10.05
N THR A 30 10.81 -19.84 10.07
CA THR A 30 10.34 -20.89 10.99
C THR A 30 11.52 -21.53 11.70
N ASP A 31 11.27 -22.35 12.72
CA ASP A 31 12.32 -23.09 13.42
C ASP A 31 13.07 -24.08 12.48
N ASP A 32 12.38 -24.58 11.46
CA ASP A 32 12.89 -25.57 10.51
C ASP A 32 13.53 -24.95 9.25
N GLY A 33 13.46 -23.62 9.07
CA GLY A 33 14.01 -22.92 7.91
C GLY A 33 13.13 -21.75 7.44
N TYR A 34 12.90 -21.69 6.13
CA TYR A 34 12.12 -20.62 5.52
C TYR A 34 10.93 -21.18 4.75
N GLN A 35 9.76 -20.60 4.96
CA GLN A 35 8.54 -20.96 4.25
C GLN A 35 8.27 -19.95 3.13
N PRO A 36 8.39 -20.32 1.84
CA PRO A 36 8.12 -19.40 0.75
C PRO A 36 6.64 -19.02 0.69
N ILE A 37 6.37 -17.75 0.41
CA ILE A 37 5.02 -17.18 0.31
C ILE A 37 4.78 -16.71 -1.13
N LEU A 38 3.73 -17.24 -1.75
CA LEU A 38 3.35 -16.91 -3.12
C LEU A 38 2.58 -15.59 -3.19
N GLU A 39 2.49 -14.97 -4.39
CA GLU A 39 1.74 -13.72 -4.62
C GLU A 39 0.25 -13.79 -4.24
N ASN A 40 -0.31 -15.00 -4.09
CA ASN A 40 -1.68 -15.22 -3.62
C ASN A 40 -1.78 -15.42 -2.09
N GLY A 41 -0.66 -15.34 -1.36
CA GLY A 41 -0.54 -15.57 0.08
C GLY A 41 -0.44 -17.04 0.50
N THR A 42 -0.41 -17.99 -0.43
CA THR A 42 -0.23 -19.40 -0.09
C THR A 42 1.21 -19.68 0.33
N HIS A 43 1.39 -20.40 1.42
CA HIS A 43 2.70 -20.88 1.87
C HIS A 43 3.07 -22.20 1.20
N LEU A 44 4.34 -22.36 0.85
CA LEU A 44 4.91 -23.60 0.33
C LEU A 44 5.58 -24.41 1.45
N ASP A 45 6.15 -25.56 1.09
CA ASP A 45 6.96 -26.35 2.02
C ASP A 45 8.22 -25.59 2.42
N VAL A 46 8.75 -25.90 3.61
CA VAL A 46 9.96 -25.27 4.14
C VAL A 46 11.16 -25.60 3.27
N VAL A 47 11.96 -24.57 2.97
CA VAL A 47 13.20 -24.66 2.21
C VAL A 47 14.39 -24.27 3.08
N GLY A 48 15.57 -24.77 2.71
CA GLY A 48 16.82 -24.43 3.38
C GLY A 48 17.32 -23.03 3.00
N ALA A 49 18.20 -22.45 3.83
CA ALA A 49 18.82 -21.16 3.55
C ALA A 49 19.62 -21.13 2.22
N SER A 50 20.11 -22.28 1.75
CA SER A 50 20.81 -22.41 0.46
C SER A 50 19.91 -22.24 -0.77
N GLU A 51 18.59 -22.30 -0.59
CA GLU A 51 17.59 -22.16 -1.66
C GLU A 51 17.03 -20.74 -1.74
N LEU A 52 17.41 -19.87 -0.78
CA LEU A 52 16.98 -18.48 -0.77
C LEU A 52 17.73 -17.67 -1.84
N PRO A 53 17.06 -16.66 -2.43
CA PRO A 53 17.74 -15.69 -3.29
C PRO A 53 18.65 -14.77 -2.46
N ASP A 54 19.56 -14.06 -3.13
CA ASP A 54 20.49 -13.11 -2.48
C ASP A 54 19.76 -12.03 -1.67
N THR A 55 18.59 -11.60 -2.15
CA THR A 55 17.72 -10.62 -1.49
C THR A 55 16.29 -11.15 -1.46
N PHE A 56 15.65 -11.09 -0.29
CA PHE A 56 14.26 -11.47 -0.12
C PHE A 56 13.60 -10.66 0.99
N LEU A 57 12.27 -10.56 0.89
CA LEU A 57 11.42 -10.01 1.93
C LEU A 57 11.08 -11.10 2.96
N THR A 58 11.29 -10.79 4.24
CA THR A 58 10.85 -11.64 5.35
C THR A 58 9.53 -11.13 5.92
N ILE A 59 8.53 -11.99 6.09
CA ILE A 59 7.24 -11.64 6.72
C ILE A 59 7.07 -12.48 7.99
N ASN A 60 7.15 -11.81 9.14
CA ASN A 60 6.99 -12.38 10.47
C ASN A 60 5.65 -11.93 11.08
N LEU A 61 4.56 -12.31 10.41
CA LEU A 61 3.19 -12.07 10.87
C LEU A 61 2.51 -13.39 11.21
N SER A 62 1.82 -13.44 12.35
CA SER A 62 1.13 -14.67 12.79
C SER A 62 -0.21 -14.91 12.09
N SER A 63 -0.82 -13.85 11.53
CA SER A 63 -2.15 -13.89 10.91
C SER A 63 -2.04 -14.06 9.40
N GLU A 64 -2.47 -15.21 8.88
CA GLU A 64 -2.52 -15.47 7.43
C GLU A 64 -3.37 -14.42 6.69
N SER A 65 -4.45 -13.95 7.33
CA SER A 65 -5.31 -12.92 6.74
C SER A 65 -4.58 -11.59 6.57
N ASP A 66 -3.67 -11.24 7.48
CA ASP A 66 -2.91 -10.00 7.39
C ASP A 66 -1.75 -10.13 6.41
N ILE A 67 -1.14 -11.32 6.29
CA ILE A 67 -0.18 -11.63 5.22
C ILE A 67 -0.83 -11.44 3.84
N GLN A 68 -2.03 -11.99 3.62
CA GLN A 68 -2.74 -11.85 2.35
C GLN A 68 -3.10 -10.38 2.04
N LYS A 69 -3.55 -9.62 3.04
CA LYS A 69 -3.81 -8.18 2.89
C LYS A 69 -2.53 -7.41 2.58
N LEU A 70 -1.42 -7.73 3.26
CA LEU A 70 -0.11 -7.10 3.07
C LEU A 70 0.40 -7.34 1.65
N ILE A 71 0.40 -8.59 1.17
CA ILE A 71 0.84 -8.92 -0.19
C ILE A 71 -0.03 -8.19 -1.22
N LYS A 72 -1.35 -8.14 -1.01
CA LYS A 72 -2.26 -7.40 -1.87
C LYS A 72 -1.98 -5.89 -1.83
N ALA A 73 -1.64 -5.33 -0.68
CA ALA A 73 -1.26 -3.93 -0.55
C ALA A 73 0.06 -3.63 -1.28
N PHE A 74 1.09 -4.46 -1.08
CA PHE A 74 2.39 -4.36 -1.76
C PHE A 74 2.26 -4.49 -3.27
N SER A 75 1.34 -5.32 -3.77
CA SER A 75 1.08 -5.42 -5.23
C SER A 75 0.59 -4.12 -5.88
N LYS A 76 0.09 -3.17 -5.09
CA LYS A 76 -0.36 -1.85 -5.55
C LYS A 76 0.71 -0.76 -5.42
N LEU A 77 1.80 -1.06 -4.71
CA LEU A 77 2.90 -0.14 -4.47
C LEU A 77 3.95 -0.25 -5.58
N ASP A 78 4.82 0.75 -5.64
CA ASP A 78 5.97 0.72 -6.51
C ASP A 78 6.92 -0.42 -6.11
N LYS A 79 7.39 -1.19 -7.10
CA LYS A 79 8.23 -2.37 -6.86
C LYS A 79 9.58 -2.00 -6.26
N ASP A 80 10.15 -0.86 -6.65
CA ASP A 80 11.44 -0.42 -6.12
C ASP A 80 11.30 0.00 -4.66
N LEU A 81 10.14 0.56 -4.27
CA LEU A 81 9.83 0.82 -2.86
C LEU A 81 9.67 -0.48 -2.06
N VAL A 82 8.88 -1.44 -2.55
CA VAL A 82 8.69 -2.72 -1.84
C VAL A 82 10.01 -3.49 -1.72
N SER A 83 10.87 -3.43 -2.74
CA SER A 83 12.20 -4.08 -2.73
C SER A 83 13.17 -3.52 -1.71
N GLN A 84 12.90 -2.34 -1.13
CA GLN A 84 13.70 -1.76 -0.06
C GLN A 84 13.33 -2.30 1.31
N ILE A 85 12.24 -3.05 1.43
CA ILE A 85 11.78 -3.63 2.70
C ILE A 85 12.48 -4.98 2.89
N GLN A 86 13.16 -5.14 4.02
CA GLN A 86 13.84 -6.37 4.37
C GLN A 86 12.94 -7.29 5.23
N ILE A 87 12.31 -6.73 6.27
CA ILE A 87 11.50 -7.48 7.23
C ILE A 87 10.20 -6.73 7.50
N VAL A 88 9.10 -7.48 7.61
CA VAL A 88 7.83 -6.98 8.11
C VAL A 88 7.42 -7.79 9.33
N SER A 89 7.11 -7.12 10.43
CA SER A 89 6.61 -7.72 11.66
C SER A 89 5.47 -6.90 12.25
N SER A 90 4.79 -7.45 13.26
CA SER A 90 3.83 -6.69 14.06
C SER A 90 4.57 -5.74 15.01
N ALA A 91 4.17 -4.48 15.07
CA ALA A 91 4.72 -3.52 16.02
C ALA A 91 4.17 -3.71 17.46
N ASN A 92 3.23 -4.63 17.67
CA ASN A 92 2.60 -4.93 18.97
C ASN A 92 2.01 -3.69 19.68
N SER A 93 1.44 -2.76 18.91
CA SER A 93 0.77 -1.57 19.46
C SER A 93 -0.53 -1.93 20.15
N SER A 94 -0.75 -1.37 21.34
CA SER A 94 -2.02 -1.47 22.07
C SER A 94 -3.12 -0.55 21.51
N THR A 95 -2.72 0.45 20.72
CA THR A 95 -3.63 1.49 20.19
C THR A 95 -4.06 1.18 18.77
N THR A 96 -3.11 0.73 17.93
CA THR A 96 -3.36 0.39 16.53
C THR A 96 -3.08 -1.09 16.29
N ALA A 97 -4.15 -1.86 16.18
CA ALA A 97 -4.09 -3.32 16.14
C ALA A 97 -3.37 -3.88 14.90
N ASP A 98 -3.36 -3.15 13.79
CA ASP A 98 -2.74 -3.54 12.52
C ASP A 98 -1.45 -2.77 12.24
N LEU A 99 -0.81 -2.19 13.26
CA LEU A 99 0.46 -1.48 13.11
C LEU A 99 1.58 -2.45 12.76
N LEU A 100 2.19 -2.23 11.60
CA LEU A 100 3.33 -2.99 11.13
C LEU A 100 4.63 -2.25 11.42
N LEU A 101 5.67 -3.02 11.70
CA LEU A 101 7.06 -2.60 11.76
C LEU A 101 7.78 -3.11 10.51
N LEU A 102 8.33 -2.20 9.72
CA LEU A 102 9.06 -2.49 8.49
C LEU A 102 10.51 -2.13 8.71
N GLU A 103 11.41 -3.10 8.61
CA GLU A 103 12.85 -2.87 8.60
C GLU A 103 13.31 -2.71 7.15
N MET A 104 13.97 -1.58 6.87
CA MET A 104 14.39 -1.21 5.52
C MET A 104 15.86 -1.58 5.29
N HIS A 105 16.23 -1.87 4.04
CA HIS A 105 17.62 -2.18 3.66
C HIS A 105 18.62 -1.03 3.87
N ASP A 106 18.14 0.21 4.01
CA ASP A 106 18.97 1.38 4.32
C ASP A 106 19.20 1.58 5.83
N GLY A 107 18.69 0.68 6.67
CA GLY A 107 18.85 0.71 8.13
C GLY A 107 17.80 1.54 8.87
N ASN A 108 16.85 2.16 8.15
CA ASN A 108 15.71 2.81 8.78
C ASN A 108 14.61 1.81 9.11
N THR A 109 13.73 2.21 10.02
CA THR A 109 12.55 1.43 10.40
C THR A 109 11.30 2.27 10.18
N VAL A 110 10.24 1.69 9.65
CA VAL A 110 8.96 2.38 9.41
C VAL A 110 7.85 1.71 10.21
N ARG A 111 7.08 2.48 10.98
CA ARG A 111 5.85 2.02 11.62
C ARG A 111 4.66 2.50 10.80
N VAL A 112 3.82 1.62 10.29
CA VAL A 112 2.68 2.02 9.44
C VAL A 112 1.51 1.05 9.60
N PRO A 113 0.26 1.54 9.72
CA PRO A 113 -0.91 0.67 9.76
C PRO A 113 -1.07 -0.10 8.44
N LEU A 114 -1.30 -1.40 8.50
CA LEU A 114 -1.54 -2.23 7.31
C LEU A 114 -2.70 -1.70 6.46
N SER A 115 -3.75 -1.20 7.10
CA SER A 115 -4.91 -0.57 6.46
C SER A 115 -4.57 0.67 5.62
N GLU A 116 -3.51 1.39 5.97
CA GLU A 116 -3.13 2.67 5.36
C GLU A 116 -1.80 2.61 4.59
N ILE A 117 -1.16 1.43 4.54
CA ILE A 117 0.17 1.25 3.97
C ILE A 117 0.28 1.68 2.51
N VAL A 118 -0.79 1.50 1.71
CA VAL A 118 -0.83 1.90 0.30
C VAL A 118 -0.78 3.42 0.16
N GLU A 119 -1.39 4.15 1.09
CA GLU A 119 -1.45 5.61 1.09
C GLU A 119 -0.19 6.22 1.69
N LYS A 120 0.28 5.68 2.82
CA LYS A 120 1.34 6.29 3.64
C LYS A 120 2.75 5.87 3.24
N LEU A 121 2.99 4.59 2.92
CA LEU A 121 4.35 4.11 2.66
C LEU A 121 5.05 4.83 1.48
N PRO A 122 4.37 5.24 0.39
CA PRO A 122 5.00 6.03 -0.67
C PRO A 122 5.67 7.33 -0.22
N TYR A 123 5.27 7.91 0.92
CA TYR A 123 5.91 9.10 1.46
C TYR A 123 7.31 8.83 1.99
N TYR A 124 7.62 7.58 2.38
CA TYR A 124 8.98 7.19 2.79
C TYR A 124 10.01 7.54 1.72
N THR A 125 9.72 7.24 0.45
CA THR A 125 10.60 7.57 -0.69
C THR A 125 10.89 9.06 -0.79
N LYS A 126 9.96 9.92 -0.36
CA LYS A 126 10.09 11.38 -0.42
C LYS A 126 10.96 11.94 0.71
N ILE A 127 10.98 11.30 1.87
CA ILE A 127 11.66 11.81 3.07
C ILE A 127 12.99 11.13 3.36
N LYS A 128 13.20 9.89 2.88
CA LYS A 128 14.40 9.10 3.22
C LYS A 128 15.72 9.79 2.88
N GLY A 129 15.74 10.63 1.85
CA GLY A 129 16.93 11.39 1.45
C GLY A 129 17.36 12.46 2.46
N ASN A 130 16.49 12.82 3.40
CA ASN A 130 16.78 13.78 4.47
C ASN A 130 17.19 13.09 5.79
N LEU A 131 17.12 11.76 5.86
CA LEU A 131 17.52 11.00 7.04
C LEU A 131 19.05 10.83 7.01
N THR A 132 19.73 11.46 7.97
CA THR A 132 21.20 11.45 8.05
C THR A 132 21.76 10.27 8.83
N GLU A 133 20.90 9.56 9.56
CA GLU A 133 21.22 8.41 10.39
C GLU A 133 20.04 7.43 10.42
N ALA A 134 20.27 6.22 10.95
CA ALA A 134 19.24 5.22 11.12
C ALA A 134 18.09 5.78 11.97
N SER A 135 16.92 5.93 11.35
CA SER A 135 15.78 6.62 11.92
C SER A 135 14.55 5.73 11.94
N ILE A 136 13.67 5.99 12.90
CA ILE A 136 12.33 5.43 12.98
C ILE A 136 11.38 6.46 12.36
N VAL A 137 10.70 6.06 11.28
CA VAL A 137 9.64 6.83 10.64
C VAL A 137 8.31 6.30 11.14
N ASP A 138 7.63 7.07 11.98
CA ASP A 138 6.30 6.73 12.48
C ASP A 138 5.21 7.31 11.58
N MET A 139 4.42 6.40 11.00
CA MET A 139 3.30 6.70 10.11
C MET A 139 1.94 6.31 10.70
N GLU A 140 1.81 6.16 12.02
CA GLU A 140 0.56 5.75 12.68
C GLU A 140 -0.52 6.84 12.58
N VAL A 141 -0.25 8.03 13.12
CA VAL A 141 -1.21 9.18 13.14
C VAL A 141 -0.80 10.35 12.25
N GLY A 142 0.41 10.33 11.70
CA GLY A 142 1.01 11.41 10.91
C GLY A 142 2.26 10.89 10.20
N ILE A 143 3.24 11.74 9.92
CA ILE A 143 4.58 11.31 9.52
C ILE A 143 5.57 12.00 10.44
N TYR A 144 6.16 11.23 11.35
CA TYR A 144 7.16 11.70 12.31
C TYR A 144 8.44 10.89 12.17
N THR A 145 9.57 11.49 12.51
CA THR A 145 10.88 10.86 12.44
C THR A 145 11.59 11.00 13.78
N THR A 146 12.10 9.90 14.31
CA THR A 146 12.86 9.83 15.57
C THR A 146 14.02 8.85 15.43
N THR A 147 14.77 8.63 16.49
CA THR A 147 15.84 7.62 16.56
C THR A 147 15.63 6.70 17.76
N GLU A 148 16.23 5.51 17.72
CA GLU A 148 16.18 4.57 18.84
C GLU A 148 16.72 5.19 20.14
N THR A 149 17.76 6.02 20.07
CA THR A 149 18.33 6.68 21.24
C THR A 149 17.30 7.58 21.91
N ILE A 150 16.61 8.41 21.13
CA ILE A 150 15.59 9.34 21.63
C ILE A 150 14.40 8.57 22.23
N GLU A 151 13.91 7.52 21.57
CA GLU A 151 12.81 6.73 22.12
C GLU A 151 13.21 5.98 23.40
N SER A 152 14.43 5.45 23.46
CA SER A 152 14.93 4.72 24.64
C SER A 152 15.14 5.62 25.86
N GLU A 153 15.63 6.85 25.67
CA GLU A 153 15.78 7.84 26.74
C GLU A 153 14.41 8.27 27.28
N ALA A 154 13.45 8.53 26.39
CA ALA A 154 12.08 8.87 26.78
C ALA A 154 11.38 7.73 27.51
N ALA A 155 11.64 6.47 27.14
CA ALA A 155 11.12 5.30 27.86
C ALA A 155 11.74 5.17 29.26
N ALA A 156 13.06 5.36 29.39
CA ALA A 156 13.77 5.30 30.67
C ALA A 156 13.31 6.40 31.66
N GLU A 157 13.03 7.61 31.16
CA GLU A 157 12.47 8.69 31.97
C GLU A 157 11.04 8.38 32.45
N LYS A 158 10.21 7.76 31.61
CA LYS A 158 8.85 7.31 31.99
C LYS A 158 8.87 6.18 33.03
N GLU A 159 9.81 5.25 32.93
CA GLU A 159 9.97 4.18 33.94
C GLU A 159 10.49 4.74 35.27
N SER A 160 11.42 5.71 35.24
CA SER A 160 11.95 6.36 36.44
C SER A 160 10.92 7.22 37.17
N ALA A 161 9.97 7.81 36.45
CA ALA A 161 8.87 8.59 37.04
C ALA A 161 7.74 7.72 37.61
N SER A 162 7.65 6.44 37.24
CA SER A 162 6.57 5.53 37.69
C SER A 162 6.84 4.88 39.06
N SER A 163 8.02 5.05 39.67
CA SER A 163 8.38 4.39 40.94
C SER A 163 8.23 5.24 42.21
N GLU A 164 7.76 6.49 42.13
CA GLU A 164 7.66 7.40 43.31
C GLU A 164 6.23 7.79 43.73
N SER A 165 5.18 7.28 43.11
CA SER A 165 3.79 7.55 43.51
C SER A 165 3.09 6.31 44.05
N SER A 166 3.41 5.92 45.28
CA SER A 166 2.64 4.92 46.05
C SER A 166 2.80 5.20 47.53
N ASP A 167 1.98 6.09 48.11
CA ASP A 167 1.50 6.00 49.49
C ASP A 167 0.31 6.97 49.76
N GLU A 168 -0.83 6.36 50.15
CA GLU A 168 -2.03 6.87 50.86
C GLU A 168 -2.96 7.93 50.20
N ASN A 169 -4.30 7.90 50.27
CA ASN A 169 -5.34 7.06 50.92
C ASN A 169 -6.73 7.46 50.30
N THR A 170 -7.83 6.95 50.86
CA THR A 170 -8.96 6.31 50.17
C THR A 170 -10.30 7.06 50.08
N GLU A 171 -11.20 6.47 49.25
CA GLU A 171 -12.68 6.43 49.26
C GLU A 171 -13.55 7.65 48.85
N SER A 172 -14.17 7.46 47.67
CA SER A 172 -15.62 7.33 47.40
C SER A 172 -16.63 8.42 47.85
N SER A 173 -17.40 8.96 46.89
CA SER A 173 -18.86 8.69 46.76
C SER A 173 -19.53 9.49 45.63
N ASP A 174 -20.62 8.89 45.14
CA ASP A 174 -21.54 9.19 44.04
C ASP A 174 -22.02 10.64 43.82
N THR A 175 -22.40 10.98 42.58
CA THR A 175 -23.83 11.00 42.11
C THR A 175 -23.97 11.81 40.81
N GLU A 176 -24.79 11.27 39.91
CA GLU A 176 -25.34 11.86 38.67
C GLU A 176 -25.84 13.32 38.83
N SER A 177 -25.75 14.11 37.75
CA SER A 177 -26.90 14.41 36.89
C SER A 177 -26.57 15.52 35.88
N THR A 178 -27.43 15.56 34.87
CA THR A 178 -27.36 16.11 33.53
C THR A 178 -27.55 17.62 33.40
N THR A 179 -27.44 18.03 32.13
CA THR A 179 -28.23 19.05 31.39
C THR A 179 -27.72 20.49 31.31
N GLU A 180 -27.22 20.78 30.09
CA GLU A 180 -27.58 21.90 29.19
C GLU A 180 -27.37 23.34 29.65
N SER A 181 -26.52 24.06 28.90
CA SER A 181 -27.01 25.24 28.19
C SER A 181 -26.17 25.57 26.96
N SER A 182 -26.92 25.83 25.91
CA SER A 182 -26.58 26.21 24.55
C SER A 182 -26.11 27.67 24.46
N GLU A 183 -25.35 27.99 23.41
CA GLU A 183 -25.75 29.08 22.51
C GLU A 183 -25.08 28.93 21.13
N GLU A 184 -25.94 28.81 20.13
CA GLU A 184 -25.67 29.00 18.70
C GLU A 184 -25.35 30.48 18.41
N THR A 185 -24.75 30.83 17.27
CA THR A 185 -25.43 31.42 16.08
C THR A 185 -24.37 31.41 14.95
N GLN A 186 -24.51 30.63 13.88
CA GLN A 186 -25.28 30.86 12.63
C GLN A 186 -24.79 32.07 11.79
N THR A 187 -24.21 31.81 10.60
CA THR A 187 -24.78 31.99 9.22
C THR A 187 -24.37 33.35 8.61
N GLU A 188 -24.11 33.54 7.31
CA GLU A 188 -24.94 33.17 6.15
C GLU A 188 -24.14 33.09 4.84
N SER A 189 -24.67 32.26 3.95
CA SER A 189 -24.56 32.34 2.49
C SER A 189 -25.65 33.26 1.92
N SER A 190 -25.42 33.87 0.76
CA SER A 190 -26.49 34.22 -0.19
C SER A 190 -25.94 34.42 -1.63
N ASP A 191 -26.32 33.49 -2.51
CA ASP A 191 -27.08 33.65 -3.78
C ASP A 191 -27.34 35.10 -4.30
N THR A 192 -27.46 35.43 -5.59
CA THR A 192 -27.96 34.77 -6.82
C THR A 192 -27.62 35.68 -8.04
N GLU A 193 -27.67 35.18 -9.28
CA GLU A 193 -28.45 35.76 -10.43
C GLU A 193 -28.14 34.99 -11.73
N VAL A 194 -29.20 34.35 -12.25
CA VAL A 194 -29.32 33.76 -13.59
C VAL A 194 -29.95 34.79 -14.52
N SER A 195 -29.58 34.79 -15.80
CA SER A 195 -30.44 35.34 -16.86
C SER A 195 -30.43 34.42 -18.08
N THR A 196 -31.64 34.03 -18.49
CA THR A 196 -31.98 33.36 -19.75
C THR A 196 -32.61 34.36 -20.71
N GLU A 197 -32.22 34.34 -21.98
CA GLU A 197 -33.07 34.78 -23.09
C GLU A 197 -33.07 33.70 -24.19
N ALA A 198 -34.26 33.44 -24.71
CA ALA A 198 -34.54 32.53 -25.81
C ALA A 198 -35.15 33.30 -26.98
N PHE A 199 -34.83 32.90 -28.21
CA PHE A 199 -35.64 33.19 -29.41
C PHE A 199 -35.53 32.05 -30.44
N ALA A 200 -36.67 31.36 -30.66
CA ALA A 200 -37.27 30.73 -31.86
C ALA A 200 -36.43 30.50 -33.15
N VAL A 201 -36.67 29.54 -34.06
CA VAL A 201 -37.62 28.40 -34.28
C VAL A 201 -37.21 27.68 -35.60
N ASP A 202 -37.73 26.45 -35.81
CA ASP A 202 -37.86 25.68 -37.08
C ASP A 202 -36.60 24.96 -37.62
N GLY A 203 -36.58 23.71 -38.10
CA GLY A 203 -37.60 22.70 -38.37
C GLY A 203 -36.94 21.54 -39.14
N ALA A 204 -37.49 20.33 -38.97
CA ALA A 204 -37.49 19.16 -39.88
C ALA A 204 -36.20 18.36 -40.24
N SER A 205 -36.38 17.03 -40.09
CA SER A 205 -36.01 15.90 -40.97
C SER A 205 -34.56 15.42 -41.15
N ASP A 206 -34.41 14.13 -40.82
CA ASP A 206 -33.81 13.06 -41.65
C ASP A 206 -32.98 13.49 -42.86
N ASN A 207 -31.71 13.06 -42.87
CA ASN A 207 -31.18 12.17 -43.91
C ASN A 207 -29.70 11.85 -43.67
N ASN A 208 -29.40 10.56 -43.51
CA ASN A 208 -28.17 9.98 -44.06
C ASN A 208 -28.39 9.82 -45.58
N PRO A 209 -27.41 10.09 -46.44
CA PRO A 209 -26.68 8.95 -46.98
C PRO A 209 -25.18 9.19 -47.24
N THR A 210 -24.52 8.04 -47.35
CA THR A 210 -23.13 7.74 -47.68
C THR A 210 -22.71 8.14 -49.12
N THR A 211 -21.40 8.39 -49.26
CA THR A 211 -20.46 8.02 -50.37
C THR A 211 -20.05 9.06 -51.44
N GLU A 212 -18.79 8.86 -51.88
CA GLU A 212 -18.08 9.29 -53.10
C GLU A 212 -17.28 10.59 -53.02
N GLU A 213 -15.95 10.48 -52.87
CA GLU A 213 -14.93 10.39 -53.95
C GLU A 213 -14.68 11.74 -54.65
N ASN A 214 -13.46 12.28 -54.57
CA ASN A 214 -12.54 12.58 -55.70
C ASN A 214 -11.22 13.24 -55.18
N PRO A 215 -10.17 13.51 -56.01
CA PRO A 215 -8.96 12.71 -56.00
C PRO A 215 -7.64 13.55 -55.96
N ASN A 216 -6.52 12.84 -56.12
CA ASN A 216 -5.27 13.29 -56.75
C ASN A 216 -4.52 14.49 -56.15
N ASN A 217 -3.42 14.17 -55.47
CA ASN A 217 -2.14 14.76 -55.87
C ASN A 217 -1.11 13.66 -56.14
N MET A 218 -0.48 13.73 -57.30
CA MET A 218 0.42 12.73 -57.89
C MET A 218 1.77 13.41 -58.14
N THR A 219 2.83 12.60 -58.09
CA THR A 219 4.23 12.86 -58.53
C THR A 219 5.19 13.37 -57.43
N SER A 220 6.43 12.87 -57.27
CA SER A 220 7.18 11.82 -57.95
C SER A 220 8.47 11.50 -57.18
N GLY A 221 8.92 10.23 -57.25
CA GLY A 221 10.33 9.78 -57.23
C GLY A 221 11.07 9.87 -55.89
N MET A 222 11.95 8.94 -55.51
CA MET A 222 12.64 7.90 -56.26
C MET A 222 13.27 6.90 -55.26
N GLN A 223 13.19 5.62 -55.58
CA GLN A 223 13.80 4.51 -54.86
C GLN A 223 15.12 4.12 -55.53
N VAL A 224 16.16 3.89 -54.74
CA VAL A 224 17.28 2.94 -54.93
C VAL A 224 18.03 2.94 -53.59
N GLY A 225 18.49 1.86 -52.97
CA GLY A 225 18.83 0.51 -53.43
C GLY A 225 20.15 0.15 -52.76
N GLN A 226 20.13 -0.92 -51.96
CA GLN A 226 21.21 -1.88 -51.62
C GLN A 226 22.65 -1.38 -51.46
N GLN A 227 23.29 -1.74 -50.34
CA GLN A 227 24.32 -2.81 -50.27
C GLN A 227 24.23 -3.51 -48.91
#